data_AF-A0AAJ2GJP4-F1
#
_entry.id   AF-A0AAJ2GJP4-F1
#
_cell.length_a   1.000
_cell.length_b   1.000
_cell.length_c   1.000
_cell.angle_alpha   90.00
_cell.angle_beta   90.00
_cell.angle_gamma   90.00
#
_symmetry.space_group_name_H-M   'P 1'
#
loop_
_entity.id
_entity.type
_entity.pdbx_description
1 polymer ?
#
loop_
_entity_poly.entity_id
_entity_poly.type
_entity_poly.pdbx_seq_one_letter_code
_entity_poly.pdbx_strand_id
1 'polypeptide(L)'
;MSRHDLQPKADQPHVVRATVGWDRPLQTFFAQVFFRTEDEPDEGEALIWLGTEPGEMLTPEAVIAVVAPHVEMPPDLAERLNAEMRQTTGMKDGRHQAAAKRSLFGSIH
;
A
#
# COMPACT_ATOMS: atom_id res chain seq x y z
N MET A 1 5.35 1.07 -9.11
CA MET A 1 4.52 1.10 -7.91
C MET A 1 3.71 2.39 -7.96
N SER A 2 2.40 2.32 -7.80
CA SER A 2 1.57 3.52 -7.58
C SER A 2 1.43 3.78 -6.09
N ARG A 3 1.19 5.03 -5.71
CA ARG A 3 1.08 5.47 -4.32
C ARG A 3 0.10 6.64 -4.22
N HIS A 4 -0.85 6.55 -3.30
CA HIS A 4 -1.81 7.60 -2.98
C HIS A 4 -1.77 7.88 -1.48
N ASP A 5 -1.54 9.14 -1.14
CA ASP A 5 -1.57 9.60 0.24
C ASP A 5 -2.97 10.09 0.59
N LEU A 6 -3.44 9.65 1.76
CA LEU A 6 -4.78 9.88 2.27
C LEU A 6 -4.71 10.73 3.52
N GLN A 7 -5.61 11.70 3.61
CA GLN A 7 -5.67 12.63 4.73
C GLN A 7 -6.31 11.93 5.94
N PRO A 8 -5.71 12.03 7.15
CA PRO A 8 -6.33 11.55 8.37
C PRO A 8 -7.69 12.20 8.60
N LYS A 9 -8.61 11.48 9.25
CA LYS A 9 -9.85 12.09 9.73
C LYS A 9 -9.55 13.08 10.84
N ALA A 10 -10.38 14.13 10.96
CA ALA A 10 -10.25 15.14 12.01
C ALA A 10 -10.33 14.56 13.44
N ASP A 11 -10.98 13.41 13.64
CA ASP A 11 -11.11 12.71 14.92
C ASP A 11 -9.97 11.72 15.21
N GLN A 12 -8.95 11.64 14.35
CA GLN A 12 -7.80 10.74 14.46
C GLN A 12 -6.49 11.51 14.70
N PRO A 13 -6.30 12.20 15.85
CA PRO A 13 -5.17 13.11 16.09
C PRO A 13 -3.79 12.43 16.20
N HIS A 14 -3.78 11.10 16.29
CA HIS A 14 -2.57 10.28 16.38
C HIS A 14 -2.15 9.72 15.02
N VAL A 15 -2.95 9.89 13.96
CA VAL A 15 -2.61 9.47 12.60
C VAL A 15 -2.05 10.67 11.84
N VAL A 16 -0.84 10.54 11.30
CA VAL A 16 -0.18 11.59 10.50
C VAL A 16 -0.61 11.49 9.04
N ARG A 17 -0.69 10.27 8.51
CA ARG A 17 -1.00 9.96 7.12
C ARG A 17 -1.39 8.50 6.98
N ALA A 18 -2.18 8.17 5.95
CA ALA A 18 -2.13 6.81 5.40
C ALA A 18 -1.72 6.85 3.93
N THR A 19 -1.16 5.74 3.47
CA THR A 19 -0.80 5.52 2.07
C THR A 19 -1.38 4.21 1.61
N VAL A 20 -1.96 4.19 0.42
CA VAL A 20 -2.29 2.95 -0.29
C VAL A 20 -1.72 2.94 -1.71
N GLY A 21 -1.59 1.78 -2.31
CA GLY A 21 -1.14 1.69 -3.69
C GLY A 21 -1.07 0.27 -4.24
N TRP A 22 -0.58 0.17 -5.48
CA TRP A 22 -0.31 -1.10 -6.16
C TRP A 22 1.20 -1.31 -6.35
N ASP A 23 1.71 -2.42 -5.83
CA ASP A 23 3.06 -2.91 -6.08
C ASP A 23 3.02 -3.97 -7.18
N ARG A 24 3.42 -3.59 -8.40
CA ARG A 24 3.48 -4.48 -9.56
C ARG A 24 4.50 -5.63 -9.37
N PRO A 25 5.76 -5.40 -8.97
CA PRO A 25 6.69 -6.50 -8.68
C PRO A 25 6.14 -7.55 -7.71
N LEU A 26 5.53 -7.12 -6.60
CA LEU A 26 4.92 -8.04 -5.64
C LEU A 26 3.54 -8.55 -6.08
N GLN A 27 2.90 -7.90 -7.06
CA GLN A 27 1.55 -8.18 -7.49
C GLN A 27 0.55 -8.13 -6.32
N THR A 28 0.71 -7.13 -5.46
CA THR A 28 -0.14 -6.90 -4.29
C THR A 28 -0.50 -5.43 -4.19
N PHE A 29 -1.69 -5.14 -3.69
CA PHE A 29 -1.97 -3.84 -3.12
C PHE A 29 -1.25 -3.71 -1.77
N PHE A 30 -1.02 -2.49 -1.31
CA PHE A 30 -0.43 -2.25 0.01
C PHE A 30 -1.16 -1.12 0.74
N ALA A 31 -1.04 -1.14 2.06
CA ALA A 31 -1.56 -0.12 2.95
C ALA A 31 -0.53 0.18 4.04
N GLN A 32 -0.27 1.46 4.29
CA GLN A 32 0.55 1.96 5.38
C GLN A 32 -0.25 3.01 6.15
N VAL A 33 -0.30 2.93 7.48
CA VAL A 33 -0.87 3.98 8.34
C VAL A 33 0.24 4.45 9.28
N PHE A 34 0.53 5.73 9.21
CA PHE A 34 1.59 6.40 9.96
C PHE A 34 0.99 7.03 11.21
N PHE A 35 1.52 6.64 12.36
CA PHE A 35 1.08 7.11 13.66
C PHE A 35 2.16 7.96 14.31
N ARG A 36 1.75 9.07 14.91
CA ARG A 36 2.60 9.93 15.72
C ARG A 36 3.21 9.13 16.87
N THR A 37 4.53 9.16 17.00
CA THR A 37 5.28 8.58 18.14
C THR A 37 6.11 9.67 18.83
N GLU A 38 6.75 9.35 19.95
CA GLU A 38 7.67 10.29 20.62
C GLU A 38 8.92 10.55 19.77
N ASP A 39 9.41 9.52 19.08
CA ASP A 39 10.60 9.57 18.22
C ASP A 39 10.31 10.25 16.87
N GLU A 40 9.12 10.01 16.29
CA GLU A 40 8.68 10.61 15.02
C GLU A 40 7.33 11.35 15.18
N PRO A 41 7.33 12.53 15.82
CA PRO A 41 6.08 13.25 16.11
C PRO A 41 5.42 13.86 14.87
N ASP A 42 6.20 14.20 13.85
CA ASP A 42 5.72 14.89 12.64
C ASP A 42 5.55 13.96 11.45
N GLU A 43 6.45 12.99 11.25
CA GLU A 43 6.39 12.03 10.14
C GLU A 43 5.53 10.81 10.48
N GLY A 44 5.59 10.37 11.74
CA GLY A 44 4.93 9.20 12.27
C GLY A 44 5.55 7.88 11.79
N GLU A 45 5.39 6.84 12.58
CA GLU A 45 5.85 5.49 12.25
C GLU A 45 4.74 4.68 11.58
N ALA A 46 5.09 3.88 10.57
CA ALA A 46 4.16 2.99 9.87
C ALA A 46 3.79 1.76 10.73
N LEU A 47 3.00 1.97 11.78
CA LEU A 47 2.61 0.89 12.71
C LEU A 47 1.62 -0.11 12.09
N ILE A 48 0.91 0.29 11.03
CA ILE A 48 0.18 -0.64 10.17
C ILE A 48 0.89 -0.64 8.82
N TRP A 49 1.37 -1.81 8.40
CA TRP A 49 1.94 -2.03 7.08
C TRP A 49 1.55 -3.42 6.58
N LEU A 50 0.73 -3.45 5.53
CA LEU A 50 0.29 -4.67 4.84
C LEU A 50 0.59 -4.58 3.35
N GLY A 51 0.65 -5.73 2.67
CA GLY A 51 1.06 -5.81 1.26
C GLY A 51 2.58 -5.76 1.08
N THR A 52 3.30 -6.37 2.01
CA THR A 52 4.76 -6.50 1.98
C THR A 52 5.22 -7.79 1.31
N GLU A 53 4.31 -8.75 1.15
CA GLU A 53 4.58 -10.04 0.53
C GLU A 53 3.94 -10.16 -0.86
N PRO A 54 4.50 -11.01 -1.75
CA PRO A 54 3.91 -11.27 -3.04
C PRO A 54 2.47 -11.79 -2.95
N GLY A 55 1.53 -11.09 -3.59
CA GLY A 55 0.12 -11.49 -3.65
C GLY A 55 -0.65 -11.43 -2.33
N GLU A 56 -0.15 -10.73 -1.31
CA GLU A 56 -0.75 -10.67 0.03
C GLU A 56 -2.17 -10.05 0.01
N MET A 57 -2.35 -8.96 -0.72
CA MET A 57 -3.61 -8.19 -0.81
C MET A 57 -4.01 -8.04 -2.28
N LEU A 58 -5.10 -8.71 -2.68
CA LEU A 58 -5.47 -8.86 -4.09
C LEU A 58 -6.63 -7.98 -4.56
N THR A 59 -7.23 -7.20 -3.67
CA THR A 59 -8.37 -6.32 -3.99
C THR A 59 -8.16 -4.91 -3.43
N PRO A 60 -8.58 -3.85 -4.14
CA PRO A 60 -8.60 -2.50 -3.58
C PRO A 60 -9.45 -2.40 -2.32
N GLU A 61 -10.56 -3.14 -2.26
CA GLU A 61 -11.48 -3.13 -1.12
C GLU A 61 -10.79 -3.63 0.15
N ALA A 62 -9.89 -4.62 0.05
CA ALA A 62 -9.12 -5.11 1.19
C ALA A 62 -8.18 -4.04 1.75
N VAL A 63 -7.45 -3.30 0.91
CA VAL A 63 -6.57 -2.22 1.40
C VAL A 63 -7.34 -1.00 1.86
N ILE A 64 -8.49 -0.71 1.25
CA ILE A 64 -9.41 0.35 1.69
C ILE A 64 -9.95 0.05 3.07
N ALA A 65 -10.36 -1.19 3.35
CA ALA A 65 -10.87 -1.59 4.66
C ALA A 65 -9.84 -1.37 5.79
N VAL A 66 -8.55 -1.50 5.49
CA VAL A 66 -7.44 -1.27 6.45
C VAL A 66 -7.34 0.22 6.81
N VAL A 67 -7.41 1.12 5.83
CA VAL A 67 -7.19 2.55 6.05
C VAL A 67 -8.47 3.33 6.38
N ALA A 68 -9.65 2.82 6.00
CA ALA A 68 -10.95 3.47 6.19
C ALA A 68 -11.26 3.93 7.62
N PRO A 69 -10.82 3.25 8.70
CA PRO A 69 -10.99 3.75 10.06
C PRO A 69 -10.25 5.07 10.31
N HIS A 70 -9.12 5.29 9.63
CA HIS A 70 -8.12 6.32 9.96
C HIS A 70 -8.20 7.56 9.08
N VAL A 71 -8.70 7.44 7.84
CA VAL A 71 -8.58 8.50 6.82
C VAL A 71 -9.92 8.91 6.21
N GLU A 72 -9.94 10.12 5.65
CA GLU A 72 -10.99 10.55 4.74
C GLU A 72 -10.87 9.77 3.43
N MET A 73 -11.94 9.08 3.05
CA MET A 73 -11.93 8.17 1.90
C MET A 73 -12.32 8.90 0.61
N PRO A 74 -11.42 9.00 -0.38
CA PRO A 74 -11.80 9.49 -1.70
C PRO A 74 -12.79 8.50 -2.35
N PRO A 75 -13.90 8.98 -2.93
CA PRO A 75 -14.96 8.12 -3.46
C PRO A 75 -14.51 7.29 -4.68
N ASP A 76 -13.46 7.72 -5.38
CA ASP A 76 -12.92 7.10 -6.60
C ASP A 76 -11.68 6.22 -6.35
N LEU A 77 -11.25 6.06 -5.09
CA LEU A 77 -9.99 5.41 -4.76
C LEU A 77 -9.91 3.95 -5.25
N ALA A 78 -10.99 3.19 -5.07
CA ALA A 78 -11.05 1.79 -5.50
C ALA A 78 -10.91 1.66 -7.03
N GLU A 79 -11.60 2.52 -7.78
CA GLU A 79 -11.55 2.54 -9.25
C GLU A 79 -10.14 2.89 -9.75
N ARG A 80 -9.50 3.88 -9.11
CA ARG A 80 -8.13 4.29 -9.42
C ARG A 80 -7.12 3.17 -9.18
N LEU A 81 -7.15 2.54 -8.00
CA LEU A 81 -6.27 1.42 -7.66
C LEU A 81 -6.45 0.25 -8.65
N ASN A 82 -7.69 -0.08 -9.00
CA ASN A 82 -7.99 -1.11 -10.01
C ASN A 82 -7.47 -0.73 -11.40
N ALA A 83 -7.56 0.54 -11.80
CA ALA A 83 -7.03 1.01 -13.08
C ALA A 83 -5.51 0.89 -13.13
N GLU A 84 -4.82 1.26 -12.05
CA GLU A 84 -3.35 1.17 -11.94
C GLU A 84 -2.85 -0.27 -11.98
N MET A 85 -3.52 -1.18 -11.26
CA MET A 85 -3.22 -2.61 -11.34
C MET A 85 -3.36 -3.11 -12.79
N ARG A 86 -4.49 -2.80 -13.44
CA ARG A 86 -4.77 -3.21 -14.83
C ARG A 86 -3.76 -2.66 -15.83
N GLN A 87 -3.32 -1.41 -15.68
CA GLN A 87 -2.29 -0.80 -16.54
C GLN A 87 -0.96 -1.58 -16.54
N THR A 88 -0.69 -2.32 -15.47
CA THR A 88 0.56 -3.08 -15.32
C THR A 88 0.41 -4.58 -15.59
N THR A 89 -0.79 -5.03 -15.94
CA THR A 89 -1.04 -6.44 -16.27
C THR A 89 -0.20 -6.86 -17.48
N GLY A 90 0.46 -8.02 -17.39
CA GLY A 90 1.33 -8.55 -18.44
C GLY A 90 2.73 -7.94 -18.50
N MET A 91 3.04 -6.91 -17.70
CA MET A 91 4.40 -6.37 -17.58
C MET A 91 5.28 -7.29 -16.74
N LYS A 92 6.39 -7.74 -17.32
CA LYS A 92 7.38 -8.61 -16.65
C LYS A 92 8.35 -7.80 -15.80
N ASP A 93 8.81 -8.41 -14.71
CA ASP A 93 9.91 -7.87 -13.93
C ASP A 93 11.20 -7.79 -14.74
N GLY A 94 11.96 -6.71 -14.51
CA GLY A 94 13.34 -6.64 -14.98
C GLY A 94 14.22 -7.65 -14.25
N ARG A 95 15.39 -8.00 -14.83
CA ARG A 95 16.32 -9.00 -14.26
C ARG A 95 16.63 -8.79 -12.78
N HIS A 96 16.81 -7.54 -12.36
CA HIS A 96 17.16 -7.17 -10.99
C HIS A 96 15.98 -7.30 -10.04
N GLN A 97 14.77 -6.94 -10.50
CA GLN A 97 13.54 -7.10 -9.72
C GLN A 97 13.23 -8.59 -9.52
N ALA A 98 13.33 -9.40 -10.58
CA ALA A 98 13.14 -10.84 -10.49
C ALA A 98 14.17 -11.52 -9.56
N ALA A 99 15.43 -11.08 -9.60
CA ALA A 99 16.47 -11.59 -8.71
C ALA A 99 16.22 -11.20 -7.24
N ALA A 100 15.87 -9.94 -6.98
CA ALA A 100 15.55 -9.46 -5.63
C ALA A 100 14.32 -10.20 -5.06
N LYS A 101 13.25 -10.31 -5.85
CA LYS A 101 12.03 -11.04 -5.47
C LYS A 101 12.34 -12.49 -5.09
N ARG A 102 13.20 -13.15 -5.87
CA ARG A 102 13.65 -14.53 -5.59
C ARG A 102 14.47 -14.63 -4.32
N SER A 103 15.35 -13.66 -4.07
CA SER A 103 16.21 -13.65 -2.89
C SER A 103 15.43 -13.38 -1.60
N LEU A 104 14.40 -12.54 -1.66
CA LEU A 104 13.63 -12.12 -0.48
C LEU A 104 12.50 -13.11 -0.15
N PHE A 105 11.87 -13.70 -1.16
CA PHE A 105 10.63 -14.47 -0.99
C PHE A 105 10.70 -15.91 -1.56
N GLY A 106 11.85 -16.35 -2.08
CA GLY A 106 12.02 -17.67 -2.69
C GLY A 106 11.54 -17.77 -4.14
N SER A 107 11.43 -18.98 -4.69
CA SER A 107 10.89 -19.15 -6.06
C SER A 107 9.39 -19.00 -6.05
N ILE A 108 8.93 -17.85 -6.54
CA ILE A 108 7.50 -17.56 -6.76
C ILE A 108 7.23 -17.86 -8.23
N HIS A 109 6.32 -18.80 -8.49
CA HIS A 109 5.96 -19.26 -9.84
C HIS A 109 5.08 -18.25 -10.57
#